data_AF-G9YGB6-F1
#
_entry.id   AF-G9YGB6-F1
#
_cell.length_a   1.000
_cell.length_b   1.000
_cell.length_c   1.000
_cell.angle_alpha   90.00
_cell.angle_beta   90.00
_cell.angle_gamma   90.00
#
_symmetry.space_group_name_H-M   'P 1'
#
loop_
_entity.id
_entity.type
_entity.pdbx_description
1 polymer ?
#
loop_
_entity_poly.entity_id
_entity_poly.type
_entity_poly.pdbx_seq_one_letter_code
_entity_poly.pdbx_strand_id
1 'polypeptide(L)'
;MKKYAQVLLRKGLNIQEKQILVIHAPVEASAFVTELAGAAYDAGASQVVLNWRSDDLTRLRYIKEGLHNFQTLPDWRRDFSLYYYRQGAAFLSLVSANPRLLNGMTQIKSSLFRKRPMRR
;
A
#
# COMPACT_ATOMS: atom_id res chain seq x y z
N MET A 1 18.71 7.58 7.79
CA MET A 1 17.37 7.44 7.15
C MET A 1 16.40 8.57 7.52
N LYS A 2 16.37 9.04 8.78
CA LYS A 2 15.56 10.20 9.24
C LYS A 2 15.41 11.40 8.28
N LYS A 3 16.48 11.87 7.63
CA LYS A 3 16.40 12.98 6.64
C LYS A 3 15.53 12.65 5.42
N TYR A 4 15.55 11.41 4.94
CA TYR A 4 14.75 10.98 3.78
C TYR A 4 13.26 10.89 4.14
N ALA A 5 12.94 10.38 5.33
CA ALA A 5 11.58 10.33 5.86
C ALA A 5 10.97 11.74 6.01
N GLN A 6 11.73 12.69 6.56
CA GLN A 6 11.29 14.09 6.67
C GLN A 6 11.07 14.76 5.32
N VAL A 7 11.93 14.50 4.32
CA VAL A 7 11.75 15.04 2.97
C VAL A 7 10.51 14.45 2.29
N LEU A 8 10.27 13.15 2.41
CA LEU A 8 9.07 12.51 1.88
C LEU A 8 7.79 13.08 2.49
N LEU A 9 7.76 13.28 3.81
CA LEU A 9 6.57 13.77 4.50
C LEU A 9 6.29 15.25 4.25
N ARG A 10 7.34 16.09 4.24
CA ARG A 10 7.18 17.55 4.05
C ARG A 10 7.12 17.99 2.60
N LYS A 11 7.94 17.41 1.72
CA LYS A 11 8.00 17.80 0.30
C LYS A 11 7.19 16.90 -0.62
N GLY A 12 7.02 15.62 -0.26
CA GLY A 12 6.28 14.65 -1.06
C GLY A 12 4.78 14.61 -0.75
N LEU A 13 4.44 14.36 0.52
CA LEU A 13 3.04 14.26 0.97
C LEU A 13 2.45 15.58 1.46
N ASN A 14 3.28 16.51 1.95
CA ASN A 14 2.84 17.75 2.61
C ASN A 14 1.75 17.47 3.67
N ILE A 15 2.07 16.62 4.65
CA ILE A 15 1.13 16.29 5.74
C ILE A 15 0.65 17.56 6.41
N GLN A 16 -0.67 17.71 6.50
CA GLN A 16 -1.32 18.80 7.21
C GLN A 16 -1.51 18.47 8.69
N GLU A 17 -1.60 19.49 9.54
CA GLU A 17 -1.97 19.29 10.94
C GLU A 17 -3.31 18.55 11.06
N LYS A 18 -3.34 17.56 11.96
CA LYS A 18 -4.47 16.67 12.23
C LYS A 18 -4.88 15.76 11.08
N GLN A 19 -4.07 15.65 10.02
CA GLN A 19 -4.35 14.74 8.90
C GLN A 19 -4.03 13.28 9.26
N ILE A 20 -4.85 12.36 8.77
CA ILE A 20 -4.58 10.91 8.87
C ILE A 20 -3.60 10.51 7.77
N LEU A 21 -2.60 9.68 8.09
CA LEU A 21 -1.68 9.07 7.13
C LEU A 21 -1.90 7.56 7.05
N VAL A 22 -2.23 7.05 5.87
CA VAL A 22 -2.30 5.61 5.58
C VAL A 22 -1.05 5.18 4.82
N ILE A 23 -0.30 4.21 5.35
CA ILE A 23 0.93 3.68 4.75
C ILE A 23 0.71 2.23 4.30
N HIS A 24 0.88 1.97 3.01
CA HIS A 24 0.93 0.63 2.44
C HIS A 24 2.39 0.20 2.32
N ALA A 25 2.81 -0.82 3.07
CA ALA A 25 4.22 -1.19 3.14
C ALA A 25 4.44 -2.71 3.18
N PRO A 26 5.57 -3.20 2.63
CA PRO A 26 6.02 -4.57 2.84
C PRO A 26 6.47 -4.75 4.31
N VAL A 27 6.17 -5.90 4.93
CA VAL A 27 6.57 -6.19 6.33
C VAL A 27 8.08 -6.12 6.55
N GLU A 28 8.84 -6.37 5.48
CA GLU A 28 10.29 -6.28 5.42
C GLU A 28 10.79 -4.84 5.61
N ALA A 29 9.96 -3.83 5.33
CA ALA A 29 10.27 -2.42 5.55
C ALA A 29 9.83 -1.91 6.94
N SER A 30 9.51 -2.80 7.87
CA SER A 30 8.98 -2.43 9.20
C SER A 30 9.83 -1.41 9.95
N ALA A 31 11.14 -1.61 10.00
CA ALA A 31 12.06 -0.69 10.68
C ALA A 31 11.98 0.75 10.11
N PHE A 32 11.93 0.88 8.78
CA PHE A 32 11.82 2.19 8.12
C PHE A 32 10.44 2.82 8.34
N VAL A 33 9.37 2.03 8.28
CA VAL A 33 8.00 2.52 8.52
C VAL A 33 7.85 3.03 9.95
N THR A 34 8.49 2.40 10.94
CA THR A 34 8.48 2.88 12.32
C THR A 34 9.12 4.28 12.43
N GLU A 35 10.28 4.49 11.81
CA GLU A 35 10.91 5.83 11.76
C GLU A 35 10.01 6.85 11.05
N LEU A 36 9.39 6.45 9.94
CA LEU A 36 8.52 7.30 9.15
C LEU A 36 7.24 7.68 9.90
N ALA A 37 6.64 6.74 10.62
CA ALA A 37 5.46 7.00 11.45
C ALA A 37 5.78 8.01 12.56
N GLY A 38 6.93 7.86 13.23
CA GLY A 38 7.39 8.85 14.21
C GLY A 38 7.52 10.25 13.60
N ALA A 39 8.19 10.35 12.45
CA ALA A 39 8.33 11.62 11.73
C ALA A 39 6.99 12.20 11.24
N ALA A 40 5.98 11.36 10.96
CA ALA A 40 4.65 11.82 10.56
C ALA A 40 3.89 12.42 11.74
N TYR A 41 3.99 11.82 12.93
CA TYR A 41 3.44 12.41 14.15
C TYR A 41 4.13 13.73 14.49
N ASP A 42 5.47 13.80 14.39
CA ASP A 42 6.22 15.05 14.56
C ASP A 42 5.83 16.14 13.54
N ALA A 43 5.28 15.75 12.39
CA ALA A 43 4.79 16.65 11.35
C ALA A 43 3.31 17.03 11.52
N GLY A 44 2.64 16.57 12.58
CA GLY A 44 1.26 16.93 12.91
C GLY A 44 0.20 15.94 12.46
N ALA A 45 0.57 14.71 12.02
CA ALA A 45 -0.43 13.68 11.72
C ALA A 45 -1.26 13.34 12.97
N SER A 46 -2.58 13.24 12.83
CA SER A 46 -3.47 12.81 13.92
C SER A 46 -3.42 11.31 14.16
N GLN A 47 -3.23 10.54 13.09
CA GLN A 47 -3.20 9.08 13.14
C GLN A 47 -2.34 8.56 11.99
N VAL A 48 -1.51 7.55 12.28
CA VAL A 48 -0.79 6.76 11.27
C VAL A 48 -1.37 5.35 11.23
N VAL A 49 -1.90 4.96 10.08
CA VAL A 49 -2.55 3.67 9.82
C VAL A 49 -1.68 2.86 8.88
N LEU A 50 -1.43 1.60 9.23
CA LEU A 50 -0.57 0.72 8.45
C LEU A 50 -1.38 -0.37 7.75
N ASN A 51 -1.10 -0.57 6.46
CA ASN A 51 -1.57 -1.71 5.70
C ASN A 51 -0.36 -2.51 5.21
N TRP A 52 -0.06 -3.57 5.94
CA TRP A 52 1.06 -4.44 5.67
C TRP A 52 0.75 -5.41 4.54
N ARG A 53 1.78 -5.68 3.74
CA ARG A 53 1.79 -6.81 2.80
C ARG A 53 3.05 -7.64 3.01
N SER A 54 2.94 -8.94 2.77
CA SER A 54 4.10 -9.82 2.62
C SER A 54 4.09 -10.34 1.19
N ASP A 55 5.23 -10.20 0.53
CA ASP A 55 5.38 -10.66 -0.84
C ASP A 55 5.37 -12.21 -0.89
N ASP A 56 5.90 -12.87 0.15
CA ASP A 56 5.87 -14.33 0.29
C ASP A 56 4.45 -14.88 0.49
N LEU A 57 3.66 -14.28 1.37
CA LEU A 57 2.25 -14.66 1.54
C LEU A 57 1.45 -14.39 0.26
N THR A 58 1.74 -13.28 -0.42
CA THR A 58 1.12 -12.96 -1.71
C THR A 58 1.45 -14.02 -2.77
N ARG A 59 2.71 -14.48 -2.82
CA ARG A 59 3.12 -15.58 -3.71
C ARG A 59 2.44 -16.90 -3.34
N LEU A 60 2.42 -17.25 -2.06
CA LEU A 60 1.77 -18.48 -1.58
C LEU A 60 0.28 -18.49 -1.94
N ARG A 61 -0.38 -17.33 -1.81
CA ARG A 61 -1.75 -17.11 -2.22
C ARG A 61 -1.97 -17.47 -3.70
N TYR A 62 -1.10 -17.01 -4.59
CA TYR A 62 -1.19 -17.35 -6.02
C TYR A 62 -0.95 -18.83 -6.33
N ILE A 63 -0.12 -19.51 -5.53
CA ILE A 63 0.19 -20.92 -5.73
C ILE A 63 -0.93 -21.82 -5.21
N LYS A 64 -1.61 -21.42 -4.13
CA LYS A 64 -2.52 -22.29 -3.37
C LYS A 64 -4.01 -21.98 -3.54
N GLU A 65 -4.39 -20.74 -3.83
CA GLU A 65 -5.80 -20.37 -3.96
C GLU A 65 -6.36 -20.67 -5.34
N GLY A 66 -7.64 -21.05 -5.40
CA GLY A 66 -8.37 -21.19 -6.65
C GLY A 66 -8.59 -19.85 -7.36
N LEU A 67 -8.67 -19.88 -8.70
CA LEU A 67 -8.87 -18.69 -9.54
C LEU A 67 -10.08 -17.83 -9.13
N HIS A 68 -11.14 -18.45 -8.61
CA HIS A 68 -12.35 -17.75 -8.15
C HIS A 68 -12.05 -16.71 -7.05
N ASN A 69 -11.06 -16.96 -6.18
CA ASN A 69 -10.65 -16.03 -5.11
C ASN A 69 -9.98 -14.75 -5.61
N PHE A 70 -9.64 -14.69 -6.91
CA PHE A 70 -9.06 -13.51 -7.55
C PHE A 70 -10.05 -12.75 -8.43
N GLN A 71 -11.27 -13.25 -8.62
CA GLN A 71 -12.28 -12.62 -9.48
C GLN A 71 -12.99 -11.46 -8.78
N THR A 72 -13.07 -11.49 -7.45
CA THR A 72 -13.74 -10.50 -6.63
C THR A 72 -12.76 -9.84 -5.67
N LEU A 73 -12.80 -8.50 -5.61
CA LEU A 73 -12.14 -7.79 -4.53
C LEU A 73 -13.03 -7.88 -3.29
N PRO A 74 -12.53 -8.33 -2.13
CA PRO A 74 -13.32 -8.33 -0.91
C PRO A 74 -13.77 -6.91 -0.54
N ASP A 75 -15.04 -6.75 -0.13
CA ASP A 75 -15.63 -5.44 0.18
C ASP A 75 -14.82 -4.68 1.24
N TRP A 76 -14.33 -5.37 2.26
CA TRP A 76 -13.53 -4.76 3.32
C TRP A 76 -12.29 -4.00 2.81
N ARG A 77 -11.68 -4.44 1.69
CA ARG A 77 -10.53 -3.74 1.10
C ARG A 77 -10.94 -2.40 0.49
N ARG A 78 -12.07 -2.38 -0.21
CA ARG A 78 -12.65 -1.16 -0.76
C ARG A 78 -13.04 -0.23 0.38
N ASP A 79 -13.72 -0.77 1.38
CA ASP A 79 -14.31 0.02 2.46
C ASP A 79 -13.22 0.63 3.35
N PHE A 80 -12.11 -0.09 3.59
CA PHE A 80 -10.92 0.45 4.24
C PHE A 80 -10.40 1.72 3.55
N SER A 81 -10.15 1.65 2.24
CA SER A 81 -9.64 2.80 1.49
C SER A 81 -10.64 3.95 1.45
N LEU A 82 -11.93 3.64 1.25
CA LEU A 82 -12.97 4.65 1.15
C LEU A 82 -13.20 5.36 2.49
N TYR A 83 -13.13 4.63 3.61
CA TYR A 83 -13.28 5.18 4.95
C TYR A 83 -12.25 6.29 5.24
N TYR A 84 -10.97 6.04 4.97
CA TYR A 84 -9.91 7.03 5.19
C TYR A 84 -9.88 8.12 4.12
N TYR A 85 -10.21 7.79 2.87
CA TYR A 85 -10.34 8.77 1.80
C TYR A 85 -11.38 9.85 2.13
N ARG A 86 -12.56 9.44 2.64
CA ARG A 86 -13.62 10.37 3.05
C ARG A 86 -13.23 11.29 4.22
N GLN A 87 -12.22 10.91 5.00
CA GLN A 87 -11.68 11.71 6.09
C GLN A 87 -10.51 12.61 5.66
N GLY A 88 -10.18 12.66 4.36
CA GLY A 88 -9.08 13.48 3.85
C GLY A 88 -7.69 12.90 4.18
N ALA A 89 -7.59 11.59 4.39
CA ALA A 89 -6.31 10.96 4.69
C ALA A 89 -5.32 11.06 3.52
N ALA A 90 -4.05 11.25 3.84
CA ALA A 90 -2.95 11.10 2.90
C ALA A 90 -2.57 9.62 2.77
N PHE A 91 -2.23 9.19 1.56
CA PHE A 91 -1.84 7.80 1.28
C PHE A 91 -0.39 7.75 0.80
N LEU A 92 0.41 6.87 1.41
CA LEU A 92 1.76 6.57 1.00
C LEU A 92 1.89 5.08 0.68
N SER A 93 2.46 4.75 -0.47
CA SER A 93 2.78 3.37 -0.83
C SER A 93 4.29 3.20 -0.93
N LEU A 94 4.86 2.39 -0.02
CA LEU A 94 6.25 1.95 -0.13
C LEU A 94 6.29 0.73 -1.04
N VAL A 95 7.01 0.84 -2.16
CA VAL A 95 7.23 -0.26 -3.09
C VAL A 95 8.52 -0.97 -2.70
N SER A 96 8.45 -2.29 -2.52
CA SER A 96 9.66 -3.10 -2.31
C SER A 96 10.41 -3.14 -3.63
N ALA A 97 11.63 -2.63 -3.66
CA ALA A 97 12.52 -2.71 -4.81
C ALA A 97 13.12 -4.12 -4.91
N ASN A 98 12.31 -5.18 -4.88
CA ASN A 98 12.78 -6.55 -5.06
C ASN A 98 12.42 -7.02 -6.48
N PRO A 99 13.32 -6.83 -7.48
CA PRO A 99 13.05 -7.15 -8.88
C PRO A 99 12.82 -8.65 -9.10
N ARG A 100 13.25 -9.49 -8.15
CA ARG A 100 13.17 -10.95 -8.23
C ARG A 100 11.75 -11.50 -8.15
N LEU A 101 10.80 -10.76 -7.56
CA LEU A 101 9.40 -11.20 -7.43
C LEU A 101 8.64 -11.17 -8.77
N LEU A 102 9.08 -10.32 -9.71
CA LEU A 102 8.44 -10.15 -11.02
C LEU A 102 8.91 -11.18 -12.06
N ASN A 103 10.05 -11.83 -11.85
CA ASN A 103 10.66 -12.74 -12.85
C ASN A 103 9.88 -14.05 -13.10
N GLY A 104 8.81 -14.33 -12.35
CA GLY A 104 7.97 -15.52 -12.53
C GLY A 104 6.46 -15.26 -12.67
N MET A 105 6.01 -14.01 -12.56
CA MET A 105 4.57 -13.68 -12.53
C MET A 105 4.06 -13.00 -13.82
N THR A 106 4.96 -12.59 -14.72
CA THR A 106 4.62 -11.84 -15.93
C THR A 106 3.83 -12.67 -16.96
N GLN A 107 3.93 -14.00 -16.96
CA GLN A 107 3.23 -14.84 -17.94
C GLN A 107 1.76 -15.13 -17.60
N ILE A 108 1.33 -15.07 -16.33
CA ILE A 108 -0.01 -15.57 -15.95
C ILE A 108 -1.08 -14.47 -15.96
N LYS A 109 -0.72 -13.17 -15.89
CA LYS A 109 -1.70 -12.09 -15.67
C LYS A 109 -1.91 -11.07 -16.80
N SER A 110 -1.07 -11.04 -17.82
CA SER A 110 -1.26 -10.12 -18.96
C SER A 110 -2.49 -10.46 -19.82
N SER A 111 -3.05 -11.67 -19.69
CA SER A 111 -4.25 -12.09 -20.43
C SER A 111 -5.58 -11.72 -19.75
N LEU A 112 -5.64 -11.61 -18.41
CA LEU A 112 -6.91 -11.38 -17.68
C LEU A 112 -7.29 -9.90 -17.54
N PHE A 113 -6.34 -8.96 -17.53
CA PHE A 113 -6.64 -7.54 -17.33
C PHE A 113 -7.02 -6.78 -18.62
N ARG A 114 -6.86 -7.38 -19.81
CA ARG A 114 -7.12 -6.73 -21.10
C ARG A 114 -8.59 -6.76 -21.56
N LYS A 115 -9.49 -7.38 -20.81
CA LYS A 115 -10.91 -7.50 -21.17
C LYS A 115 -11.83 -7.02 -20.05
N ARG A 116 -11.83 -5.71 -19.78
CA ARG A 116 -12.99 -5.06 -19.15
C ARG A 116 -13.29 -3.76 -19.92
N PRO A 117 -14.27 -3.75 -20.83
CA PRO A 117 -14.76 -2.48 -21.37
C PRO A 117 -15.44 -1.71 -20.23
N MET A 118 -15.03 -0.46 -20.03
CA MET A 118 -15.77 0.51 -19.23
C MET A 118 -17.19 0.57 -19.77
N ARG A 119 -18.18 0.09 -19.01
CA ARG A 119 -19.58 0.42 -19.26
C ARG A 119 -19.76 1.89 -18.87
N ARG A 120 -20.17 2.68 -19.86
CA ARG A 120 -20.71 4.03 -19.70
C ARG A 120 -22.02 3.99 -18.93
#